data_AF-A0A354WRD9-F1
#
_entry.id   AF-A0A354WRD9-F1
#
_cell.length_a   1.000
_cell.length_b   1.000
_cell.length_c   1.000
_cell.angle_alpha   90.00
_cell.angle_beta   90.00
_cell.angle_gamma   90.00
#
_symmetry.space_group_name_H-M   'P 1'
#
loop_
_entity.id
_entity.type
_entity.pdbx_description
1 polymer ?
#
loop_
_entity_poly.entity_id
_entity_poly.type
_entity_poly.pdbx_seq_one_letter_code
_entity_poly.pdbx_strand_id
1 'polypeptide(L)'
;MTRNNRLHDAFESGIASALCAEFLEALKYLHGAEPYAEPEMGHLTDAFVRNLGVPLVTGDIPGVAVIIGGAEDPAETVALAKSYQAQGILVTLTGDSIKHCFDAGMKLGENVRVVPLGYEMQSVIHVVSVAVRAALIFGNVTPGDFAS
;
A
#
# COMPACT_ATOMS: atom_id res chain seq x y z
N MET A 1 -11.53 -21.20 6.81
CA MET A 1 -10.06 -21.22 6.91
C MET A 1 -9.64 -22.61 7.35
N THR A 2 -8.87 -23.30 6.50
CA THR A 2 -8.30 -24.62 6.80
C THR A 2 -7.22 -24.44 7.87
N ARG A 3 -7.28 -25.23 8.95
CA ARG A 3 -6.32 -25.14 10.09
C ARG A 3 -5.11 -26.06 9.91
N ASN A 4 -4.80 -26.42 8.67
CA ASN A 4 -3.73 -27.34 8.36
C ASN A 4 -2.42 -26.55 8.20
N ASN A 5 -1.31 -27.11 8.66
CA ASN A 5 0.00 -26.48 8.53
C ASN A 5 0.64 -26.80 7.17
N ARG A 6 -0.04 -26.47 6.07
CA ARG A 6 0.51 -26.56 4.70
C ARG A 6 0.62 -25.17 4.08
N LEU A 7 1.55 -25.03 3.14
CA LEU A 7 1.83 -23.76 2.49
C LEU A 7 0.59 -23.15 1.81
N HIS A 8 -0.19 -23.98 1.10
CA HIS A 8 -1.43 -23.52 0.45
C HIS A 8 -2.42 -22.94 1.48
N ASP A 9 -2.63 -23.62 2.60
CA ASP A 9 -3.55 -23.17 3.65
C ASP A 9 -3.10 -21.84 4.28
N ALA A 10 -1.79 -21.60 4.39
CA ALA A 10 -1.23 -20.33 4.83
C ALA A 10 -1.50 -19.20 3.82
N PHE A 11 -1.35 -19.45 2.52
CA PHE A 11 -1.69 -18.48 1.47
C PHE A 11 -3.18 -18.13 1.47
N GLU A 12 -4.07 -19.14 1.52
CA GLU A 12 -5.52 -18.94 1.62
C GLU A 12 -5.91 -18.12 2.86
N SER A 13 -5.24 -18.36 3.99
CA SER A 13 -5.45 -17.58 5.22
C SER A 13 -4.94 -16.13 5.09
N GLY A 14 -3.87 -15.92 4.33
CA GLY A 14 -3.36 -14.60 3.99
C GLY A 14 -4.34 -13.80 3.11
N ILE A 15 -4.90 -14.44 2.08
CA ILE A 15 -5.93 -13.84 1.20
C ILE A 15 -7.17 -13.49 2.03
N ALA A 16 -7.62 -14.40 2.90
CA ALA A 16 -8.73 -14.12 3.81
C ALA A 16 -8.45 -12.91 4.71
N SER A 17 -7.21 -12.74 5.18
CA SER A 17 -6.81 -11.58 5.99
C SER A 17 -6.82 -10.28 5.18
N ALA A 18 -6.38 -10.30 3.92
CA ALA A 18 -6.46 -9.15 3.03
C ALA A 18 -7.93 -8.74 2.77
N LEU A 19 -8.83 -9.70 2.51
CA LEU A 19 -10.25 -9.43 2.36
C LEU A 19 -10.87 -8.85 3.64
N CYS A 20 -10.51 -9.37 4.81
CA CYS A 20 -10.94 -8.80 6.08
C CYS A 20 -10.45 -7.35 6.25
N ALA A 21 -9.19 -7.06 5.88
CA ALA A 21 -8.66 -5.71 5.90
C ALA A 21 -9.45 -4.77 4.96
N GLU A 22 -9.80 -5.26 3.76
CA GLU A 22 -10.61 -4.49 2.81
C GLU A 22 -12.01 -4.21 3.33
N PHE A 23 -12.66 -5.19 3.98
CA PHE A 23 -13.95 -4.96 4.62
C PHE A 23 -13.85 -3.93 5.73
N LEU A 24 -12.86 -4.03 6.62
CA LEU A 24 -12.67 -3.06 7.70
C LEU A 24 -12.42 -1.66 7.15
N GLU A 25 -11.61 -1.51 6.11
CA GLU A 25 -11.38 -0.23 5.45
C GLU A 25 -12.62 0.30 4.77
N ALA A 26 -13.36 -0.52 4.02
CA ALA A 26 -14.61 -0.11 3.36
C ALA A 26 -15.65 0.40 4.38
N LEU A 27 -15.74 -0.22 5.56
CA LEU A 27 -16.62 0.23 6.64
C LEU A 27 -16.30 1.65 7.12
N LYS A 28 -15.03 2.07 7.09
CA LYS A 28 -14.63 3.43 7.51
C LYS A 28 -15.19 4.53 6.60
N TYR A 29 -15.45 4.22 5.33
CA TYR A 29 -15.95 5.18 4.34
C TYR A 29 -17.48 5.20 4.22
N LEU A 30 -18.19 4.43 5.04
CA LEU A 30 -19.66 4.42 5.00
C LEU A 30 -20.25 5.78 5.38
N HIS A 31 -21.46 6.04 4.88
CA HIS A 31 -22.26 7.22 5.21
C HIS A 31 -21.59 8.57 4.86
N GLY A 32 -20.65 8.58 3.90
CA GLY A 32 -19.97 9.80 3.47
C GLY A 32 -18.89 10.29 4.45
N ALA A 33 -18.38 9.39 5.29
CA ALA A 33 -17.26 9.70 6.18
C ALA A 33 -15.96 9.95 5.38
N GLU A 34 -15.13 10.84 5.91
CA GLU A 34 -13.77 11.11 5.45
C GLU A 34 -12.80 10.60 6.52
N PRO A 35 -12.49 9.28 6.55
CA PRO A 35 -11.78 8.67 7.68
C PRO A 35 -10.28 8.97 7.73
N TYR A 36 -9.72 9.54 6.66
CA TYR A 36 -8.31 9.87 6.57
C TYR A 36 -8.12 11.37 6.37
N ALA A 37 -7.10 11.92 7.03
CA ALA A 37 -6.69 13.30 6.91
C ALA A 37 -5.17 13.37 6.82
N GLU A 38 -4.65 14.48 6.30
CA GLU A 38 -3.20 14.67 6.17
C GLU A 38 -2.46 14.43 7.50
N PRO A 39 -1.35 13.67 7.50
CA PRO A 39 -0.59 13.26 6.32
C PRO A 39 -1.13 12.00 5.61
N GLU A 40 -2.07 11.26 6.17
CA GLU A 40 -2.58 10.00 5.60
C GLU A 40 -3.40 10.23 4.32
N MET A 41 -3.23 9.35 3.33
CA MET A 41 -3.97 9.42 2.06
C MET A 41 -5.14 8.43 1.99
N GLY A 42 -5.14 7.37 2.80
CA GLY A 42 -6.18 6.34 2.74
C GLY A 42 -6.24 5.64 1.38
N HIS A 43 -7.46 5.53 0.84
CA HIS A 43 -7.72 4.82 -0.41
C HIS A 43 -7.14 5.57 -1.62
N LEU A 44 -6.31 4.88 -2.39
CA LEU A 44 -5.69 5.42 -3.60
C LEU A 44 -6.63 5.26 -4.81
N THR A 45 -7.00 6.37 -5.45
CA THR A 45 -8.01 6.38 -6.53
C THR A 45 -7.54 5.67 -7.82
N ASP A 46 -8.47 5.35 -8.72
CA ASP A 46 -8.12 4.81 -10.04
C ASP A 46 -7.27 5.78 -10.88
N ALA A 47 -7.42 7.09 -10.67
CA ALA A 47 -6.57 8.08 -11.32
C ALA A 47 -5.11 7.91 -10.87
N PHE A 48 -4.86 7.70 -9.58
CA PHE A 48 -3.54 7.37 -9.05
C PHE A 48 -2.96 6.12 -9.71
N VAL A 49 -3.73 5.03 -9.80
CA VAL A 49 -3.27 3.77 -10.45
C VAL A 49 -2.92 4.00 -11.92
N ARG A 50 -3.72 4.79 -12.64
CA ARG A 50 -3.46 5.15 -14.05
C ARG A 50 -2.18 5.95 -14.21
N ASN A 51 -1.90 6.87 -13.29
CA ASN A 51 -0.66 7.65 -13.29
C ASN A 51 0.59 6.79 -13.08
N LEU A 52 0.47 5.68 -12.33
CA LEU A 52 1.57 4.73 -12.14
C LEU A 52 1.84 3.83 -13.33
N GLY A 53 0.88 3.65 -14.24
CA GLY A 53 0.96 2.66 -15.33
C GLY A 53 2.16 2.83 -16.24
N VAL A 54 2.30 4.02 -16.86
CA VAL A 54 3.40 4.28 -17.79
C VAL A 54 4.76 4.19 -17.07
N PRO A 55 4.99 4.86 -15.92
CA PRO A 55 6.27 4.79 -15.23
C PRO A 55 6.67 3.38 -14.77
N LEU A 56 5.71 2.54 -14.37
CA LEU A 56 5.97 1.14 -13.99
C LEU A 56 6.37 0.28 -15.19
N VAL A 57 5.71 0.46 -16.34
CA VAL A 57 6.02 -0.31 -17.56
C VAL A 57 7.35 0.13 -18.18
N THR A 58 7.67 1.43 -18.13
CA THR A 58 8.95 1.95 -18.65
C THR A 58 10.12 1.73 -17.69
N GLY A 59 9.86 1.28 -16.45
CA GLY A 59 10.87 1.10 -15.41
C GLY A 59 11.38 2.41 -14.79
N ASP A 60 10.70 3.53 -15.00
CA ASP A 60 11.01 4.81 -14.34
C ASP A 60 10.65 4.77 -12.85
N ILE A 61 9.64 3.96 -12.49
CA ILE A 61 9.44 3.46 -11.14
C ILE A 61 9.92 2.00 -11.14
N PRO A 62 11.08 1.68 -10.55
CA PRO A 62 11.64 0.33 -10.62
C PRO A 62 10.83 -0.71 -9.84
N GLY A 63 10.04 -0.26 -8.87
CA GLY A 63 9.23 -1.10 -8.01
C GLY A 63 8.50 -0.30 -6.94
N VAL A 64 7.79 -1.01 -6.08
CA VAL A 64 7.03 -0.47 -4.95
C VAL A 64 7.54 -1.08 -3.66
N ALA A 65 7.94 -0.26 -2.70
CA ALA A 65 8.36 -0.68 -1.36
C ALA A 65 7.22 -0.43 -0.36
N VAL A 66 6.70 -1.50 0.25
CA VAL A 66 5.65 -1.42 1.27
C VAL A 66 6.29 -1.54 2.65
N ILE A 67 6.39 -0.43 3.38
CA ILE A 67 6.94 -0.37 4.73
C ILE A 67 5.78 -0.35 5.73
N ILE A 68 5.72 -1.37 6.59
CA ILE A 68 4.65 -1.58 7.57
C ILE A 68 5.22 -1.51 8.98
N GLY A 69 4.55 -0.81 9.89
CA GLY A 69 5.06 -0.55 11.24
C GLY A 69 6.18 0.49 11.21
N GLY A 70 7.14 0.38 12.10
CA GLY A 70 8.34 1.23 12.15
C GLY A 70 9.45 0.52 12.92
N ALA A 71 10.70 0.89 12.66
CA ALA A 71 11.85 0.38 13.43
C ALA A 71 11.86 0.97 14.85
N GLU A 72 12.53 0.29 15.80
CA GLU A 72 12.69 0.79 17.17
C GLU A 72 13.40 2.15 17.20
N ASP A 73 14.39 2.35 16.32
CA ASP A 73 14.98 3.65 16.03
C ASP A 73 14.26 4.29 14.82
N PRO A 74 13.52 5.40 15.00
CA PRO A 74 12.89 6.13 13.90
C PRO A 74 13.85 6.53 12.78
N ALA A 75 15.13 6.79 13.10
CA ALA A 75 16.12 7.19 12.12
C ALA A 75 16.39 6.10 11.08
N GLU A 76 16.32 4.83 11.45
CA GLU A 76 16.47 3.71 10.51
C GLU A 76 15.32 3.66 9.50
N THR A 77 14.09 3.90 9.96
CA THR A 77 12.90 3.95 9.09
C THR A 77 13.03 5.08 8.06
N VAL A 78 13.46 6.26 8.53
CA VAL A 78 13.70 7.45 7.70
C VAL A 78 14.82 7.20 6.68
N ALA A 79 15.92 6.58 7.10
CA ALA A 79 17.04 6.27 6.23
C ALA A 79 16.64 5.26 5.14
N LEU A 80 15.88 4.23 5.50
CA LEU A 80 15.36 3.24 4.56
C LEU A 80 14.42 3.88 3.52
N ALA A 81 13.45 4.68 3.97
CA ALA A 81 12.51 5.36 3.09
C ALA A 81 13.23 6.31 2.12
N LYS A 82 14.20 7.10 2.60
CA LYS A 82 15.03 7.98 1.76
C LYS A 82 15.88 7.19 0.75
N SER A 83 16.43 6.05 1.16
CA SER A 83 17.23 5.20 0.27
C SER A 83 16.39 4.67 -0.90
N TYR A 84 15.18 4.17 -0.64
CA TYR A 84 14.28 3.72 -1.70
C TYR A 84 13.80 4.88 -2.57
N GLN A 85 13.43 6.02 -1.97
CA GLN A 85 13.04 7.22 -2.70
C GLN A 85 14.16 7.69 -3.65
N ALA A 86 15.43 7.68 -3.21
CA ALA A 86 16.58 8.06 -4.03
C ALA A 86 16.83 7.12 -5.21
N GLN A 87 16.39 5.86 -5.10
CA GLN A 87 16.42 4.87 -6.18
C GLN A 87 15.22 5.00 -7.14
N GLY A 88 14.33 5.98 -6.93
CA GLY A 88 13.14 6.20 -7.75
C GLY A 88 11.98 5.26 -7.44
N ILE A 89 12.10 4.42 -6.41
CA ILE A 89 11.08 3.46 -5.97
C ILE A 89 9.90 4.21 -5.35
N LEU A 90 8.69 3.75 -5.64
CA LEU A 90 7.49 4.22 -4.95
C LEU A 90 7.46 3.61 -3.54
N VAL A 91 7.60 4.44 -2.51
CA VAL A 91 7.53 4.00 -1.12
C VAL A 91 6.11 4.20 -0.62
N THR A 92 5.50 3.17 -0.04
CA THR A 92 4.23 3.28 0.68
C THR A 92 4.44 2.97 2.15
N LEU A 93 3.85 3.77 3.03
CA LEU A 93 4.04 3.70 4.48
C LEU A 93 2.73 3.33 5.18
N THR A 94 2.80 2.47 6.19
CA THR A 94 1.68 2.08 7.05
C THR A 94 2.16 1.96 8.49
N GLY A 95 1.39 2.46 9.45
CA GLY A 95 1.78 2.47 10.86
C GLY A 95 2.83 3.51 11.21
N ASP A 96 3.66 3.20 12.21
CA ASP A 96 4.61 4.15 12.81
C ASP A 96 5.62 4.73 11.83
N SER A 97 5.88 4.06 10.69
CA SER A 97 6.74 4.56 9.62
C SER A 97 6.26 5.88 9.04
N ILE A 98 4.94 6.12 9.00
CA ILE A 98 4.37 7.41 8.62
C ILE A 98 4.84 8.47 9.60
N LYS A 99 4.67 8.21 10.89
CA LYS A 99 5.06 9.13 11.96
C LYS A 99 6.57 9.41 11.94
N HIS A 100 7.40 8.38 11.83
CA HIS A 100 8.85 8.52 11.77
C HIS A 100 9.29 9.43 10.61
N CYS A 101 8.73 9.22 9.41
CA CYS A 101 9.07 10.02 8.24
C CYS A 101 8.54 11.45 8.35
N PHE A 102 7.29 11.61 8.81
CA PHE A 102 6.64 12.91 8.94
C PHE A 102 7.34 13.79 9.99
N ASP A 103 7.60 13.25 11.19
CA ASP A 103 8.26 13.97 12.28
C ASP A 103 9.72 14.34 11.93
N ALA A 104 10.38 13.53 11.10
CA ALA A 104 11.70 13.83 10.54
C ALA A 104 11.69 14.88 9.41
N GLY A 105 10.52 15.47 9.11
CA GLY A 105 10.35 16.51 8.11
C GLY A 105 10.46 16.02 6.66
N MET A 106 10.28 14.71 6.41
CA MET A 106 10.19 14.22 5.03
C MET A 106 8.91 14.74 4.39
N LYS A 107 9.02 15.14 3.12
CA LYS A 107 7.84 15.40 2.29
C LYS A 107 7.17 14.07 1.97
N LEU A 108 5.86 13.99 2.22
CA LEU A 108 5.03 12.83 1.93
C LEU A 108 4.00 13.21 0.84
N GLY A 109 3.57 12.22 0.06
CA GLY A 109 2.59 12.33 -1.01
C GLY A 109 3.02 11.67 -2.33
N GLU A 110 2.05 11.53 -3.25
CA GLU A 110 2.25 10.96 -4.60
C GLU A 110 3.39 11.65 -5.36
N ASN A 111 3.44 12.99 -5.32
CA ASN A 111 4.39 13.82 -6.08
C ASN A 111 5.86 13.55 -5.73
N VAL A 112 6.13 13.06 -4.52
CA VAL A 112 7.47 12.76 -4.03
C VAL A 112 7.71 11.25 -3.89
N ARG A 113 6.77 10.42 -4.39
CA ARG A 113 6.84 8.95 -4.37
C ARG A 113 6.98 8.34 -2.97
N VAL A 114 6.48 9.02 -1.93
CA VAL A 114 6.44 8.50 -0.56
C VAL A 114 5.02 8.66 -0.04
N VAL A 115 4.20 7.61 -0.17
CA VAL A 115 2.75 7.64 0.00
C VAL A 115 2.36 7.06 1.37
N PRO A 116 1.90 7.89 2.32
CA PRO A 116 1.38 7.43 3.60
C PRO A 116 -0.05 6.90 3.46
N LEU A 117 -0.28 5.63 3.73
CA LEU A 117 -1.60 5.00 3.59
C LEU A 117 -2.47 5.26 4.82
N GLY A 118 -2.02 4.80 5.98
CA GLY A 118 -2.69 5.00 7.24
C GLY A 118 -1.91 4.47 8.45
N TYR A 119 -2.22 4.96 9.64
CA TYR A 119 -1.58 4.49 10.89
C TYR A 119 -2.05 3.09 11.30
N GLU A 120 -3.25 2.69 10.93
CA GLU A 120 -3.78 1.37 11.26
C GLU A 120 -3.29 0.31 10.27
N MET A 121 -2.97 -0.88 10.77
CA MET A 121 -2.34 -1.96 9.97
C MET A 121 -3.14 -2.38 8.75
N GLN A 122 -4.47 -2.41 8.85
CA GLN A 122 -5.32 -2.84 7.75
C GLN A 122 -5.31 -1.86 6.56
N SER A 123 -4.85 -0.61 6.75
CA SER A 123 -4.70 0.36 5.65
C SER A 123 -3.66 -0.06 4.59
N VAL A 124 -2.81 -1.05 4.89
CA VAL A 124 -1.93 -1.69 3.90
C VAL A 124 -2.71 -2.25 2.70
N ILE A 125 -4.00 -2.58 2.89
CA ILE A 125 -4.86 -3.06 1.82
C ILE A 125 -4.99 -2.04 0.68
N HIS A 126 -4.81 -0.75 0.95
CA HIS A 126 -4.87 0.27 -0.08
C HIS A 126 -3.78 0.09 -1.16
N VAL A 127 -2.55 -0.32 -0.81
CA VAL A 127 -1.53 -0.63 -1.83
C VAL A 127 -1.74 -2.00 -2.48
N VAL A 128 -2.29 -2.97 -1.76
CA VAL A 128 -2.70 -4.26 -2.37
C VAL A 128 -3.74 -4.01 -3.47
N SER A 129 -4.72 -3.15 -3.21
CA SER A 129 -5.75 -2.77 -4.19
C SER A 129 -5.16 -2.08 -5.43
N VAL A 130 -4.02 -1.39 -5.31
CA VAL A 130 -3.30 -0.80 -6.45
C VAL A 130 -2.74 -1.89 -7.34
N ALA A 131 -2.09 -2.91 -6.77
CA ALA A 131 -1.54 -4.03 -7.53
C ALA A 131 -2.64 -4.82 -8.24
N VAL A 132 -3.75 -5.12 -7.55
CA VAL A 132 -4.91 -5.81 -8.13
C VAL A 132 -5.51 -4.99 -9.27
N ARG A 133 -5.77 -3.69 -9.06
CA ARG A 133 -6.31 -2.82 -10.11
C ARG A 133 -5.35 -2.61 -11.27
N ALA A 134 -4.03 -2.61 -11.04
CA ALA A 134 -3.05 -2.56 -12.12
C ALA A 134 -3.18 -3.80 -13.04
N ALA A 135 -3.39 -5.00 -12.48
CA ALA A 135 -3.66 -6.20 -13.27
C ALA A 135 -4.97 -6.10 -14.08
N LEU A 136 -6.04 -5.57 -13.47
CA LEU A 136 -7.33 -5.37 -14.15
C LEU A 136 -7.25 -4.30 -15.26
N ILE A 137 -6.56 -3.18 -15.01
CA ILE A 137 -6.49 -2.03 -15.93
C ILE A 137 -5.48 -2.27 -17.06
N PHE A 138 -4.26 -2.71 -16.72
CA PHE A 138 -3.16 -2.83 -17.68
C PHE A 138 -2.96 -4.25 -18.19
N GLY A 139 -3.15 -5.24 -17.30
CA GLY A 139 -3.07 -6.65 -17.66
C GLY A 139 -4.33 -7.18 -18.36
N ASN A 140 -5.42 -6.41 -18.35
CA ASN A 140 -6.73 -6.81 -18.89
C ASN A 140 -7.20 -8.18 -18.33
N VAL A 141 -6.86 -8.46 -17.07
CA VAL A 141 -7.31 -9.66 -16.36
C VAL A 141 -8.81 -9.55 -16.07
N THR A 142 -9.55 -10.63 -16.29
CA THR A 142 -11.00 -10.64 -16.04
C THR A 142 -11.27 -10.71 -14.54
N PRO A 143 -12.15 -9.86 -13.96
CA PRO A 143 -12.53 -9.98 -12.56
C PRO A 143 -13.04 -11.38 -12.21
N GLY A 144 -12.47 -11.99 -11.17
CA GLY A 144 -12.78 -13.38 -10.76
C GLY A 144 -11.81 -14.43 -11.32
N ASP A 145 -10.93 -14.07 -12.24
CA ASP A 145 -9.85 -14.95 -12.71
C ASP A 145 -8.66 -14.90 -11.73
N PHE A 146 -8.76 -15.66 -10.64
CA PHE A 146 -7.79 -15.65 -9.54
C PHE A 146 -6.64 -16.66 -9.71
N ALA A 147 -6.84 -17.70 -10.53
CA ALA A 147 -5.96 -18.86 -10.60
C ALA A 147 -4.92 -18.81 -11.74
N SER A 148 -4.96 -17.77 -12.57
CA SER A 148 -4.05 -17.55 -13.70
C SER A 148 -2.69 -17.02 -13.27
#